data_AF-A0A1F7VFI7-F1
#
_entry.id   AF-A0A1F7VFI7-F1
#
_cell.length_a   1.000
_cell.length_b   1.000
_cell.length_c   1.000
_cell.angle_alpha   90.00
_cell.angle_beta   90.00
_cell.angle_gamma   90.00
#
_symmetry.space_group_name_H-M   'P 1'
#
loop_
_entity.id
_entity.type
_entity.pdbx_description
1 polymer ?
#
loop_
_entity_poly.entity_id
_entity_poly.type
_entity_poly.pdbx_seq_one_letter_code
_entity_poly.pdbx_strand_id
1 'polypeptide(L)'
;MLFIFLLGDLLIVLVHIFWRDEIGFFDIDKEGNLASLYTGAKLWIVATLALLNGAIIMRLRTPRRINAAWLLFALGLAYIGLDDMMGIHERIGFVLNNMLGTGGFHGESFNWLFYFAPAMLAALVVFGIIIKTLWRSNRRAAWLLLGGVVVWIGSLGIEFWGRALITRPTIPVSFYHKLIVVEEGLELLGATLIALALVRTIQKTILEHIEIKKV
;
A
#
# COMPACT_ATOMS: atom_id res chain seq x y z
N MET A 1 3.18 18.74 -3.55
CA MET A 1 2.83 17.31 -3.61
C MET A 1 2.96 16.60 -2.26
N LEU A 2 4.15 16.54 -1.63
CA LEU A 2 4.34 15.91 -0.31
C LEU A 2 3.30 16.35 0.74
N PHE A 3 3.15 17.66 0.89
CA PHE A 3 2.22 18.23 1.85
C PHE A 3 0.76 17.91 1.54
N ILE A 4 0.39 17.67 0.28
CA ILE A 4 -1.01 17.40 -0.08
C ILE A 4 -1.40 15.99 0.34
N PHE A 5 -0.57 14.97 0.05
CA PHE A 5 -0.86 13.60 0.49
C PHE A 5 -0.77 13.46 2.01
N LEU A 6 0.26 14.03 2.65
CA LEU A 6 0.35 13.98 4.11
C LEU A 6 -0.81 14.73 4.80
N LEU A 7 -1.23 15.88 4.26
CA LEU A 7 -2.38 16.61 4.80
C LEU A 7 -3.68 15.85 4.58
N GLY A 8 -3.84 15.20 3.42
CA GLY A 8 -4.99 14.34 3.13
C GLY A 8 -5.05 13.13 4.06
N ASP A 9 -3.92 12.45 4.27
CA ASP A 9 -3.80 11.33 5.20
C ASP A 9 -4.17 11.77 6.63
N LEU A 10 -3.58 12.89 7.09
CA LEU A 10 -3.88 13.45 8.41
C LEU A 10 -5.36 13.83 8.53
N LEU A 11 -5.93 14.47 7.51
CA LEU A 11 -7.33 14.87 7.51
C LEU A 11 -8.25 13.66 7.64
N ILE A 12 -8.01 12.59 6.87
CA ILE A 12 -8.82 11.36 6.93
C ILE A 12 -8.73 10.71 8.31
N VAL A 13 -7.52 10.60 8.87
CA VAL A 13 -7.34 10.04 10.22
C VAL A 13 -8.05 10.89 11.26
N LEU A 14 -7.94 12.23 11.19
CA LEU A 14 -8.64 13.11 12.13
C LEU A 14 -10.16 13.01 11.98
N VAL A 15 -10.67 12.95 10.75
CA VAL A 15 -12.11 12.80 10.51
C VAL A 15 -12.61 11.47 11.08
N HIS A 16 -11.85 10.37 10.91
CA HIS A 16 -12.19 9.11 11.55
C HIS A 16 -12.22 9.22 13.09
N ILE A 17 -11.17 9.78 13.71
CA ILE A 17 -11.08 9.86 15.18
C ILE A 17 -12.24 10.67 15.78
N PHE A 18 -12.64 11.77 15.15
CA PHE A 18 -13.59 12.72 15.72
C PHE A 18 -15.03 12.60 15.21
N TRP A 19 -15.24 11.99 14.04
CA TRP A 19 -16.53 12.02 13.35
C TRP A 19 -16.97 10.68 12.72
N ARG A 20 -16.27 9.57 12.99
CA ARG A 20 -16.63 8.26 12.41
C ARG A 20 -18.09 7.88 12.66
N ASP A 21 -18.57 8.08 13.88
CA ASP A 21 -19.91 7.63 14.28
C ASP A 21 -21.03 8.48 13.64
N GLU A 22 -20.74 9.74 13.33
CA GLU A 22 -21.66 10.68 12.69
C GLU A 22 -21.63 10.60 11.16
N ILE A 23 -20.46 10.34 10.57
CA ILE A 23 -20.24 10.27 9.12
C ILE A 23 -19.43 9.02 8.76
N GLY A 24 -20.09 7.86 8.80
CA GLY A 24 -19.50 6.55 8.50
C GLY A 24 -18.86 6.38 7.11
N PHE A 25 -18.92 7.40 6.23
CA PHE A 25 -18.19 7.45 4.97
C PHE A 25 -16.66 7.63 5.14
N PHE A 26 -16.19 8.05 6.31
CA PHE A 26 -14.77 8.23 6.63
C PHE A 26 -14.25 7.18 7.62
N ASP A 27 -14.89 6.02 7.68
CA ASP A 27 -14.43 4.92 8.51
C ASP A 27 -13.21 4.25 7.87
N ILE A 28 -12.00 4.57 8.34
CA ILE A 28 -10.76 3.99 7.77
C ILE A 28 -10.68 2.48 7.93
N ASP A 29 -11.43 1.90 8.88
CA ASP A 29 -11.55 0.45 9.11
C ASP A 29 -12.43 -0.27 8.08
N LYS A 30 -13.14 0.48 7.21
CA LYS A 30 -14.10 -0.09 6.25
C LYS A 30 -13.72 0.23 4.82
N GLU A 31 -13.81 -0.80 4.01
CA GLU A 31 -13.66 -0.70 2.57
C GLU A 31 -14.97 -0.25 1.91
N GLY A 32 -14.87 0.36 0.72
CA GLY A 32 -16.04 0.79 -0.05
C GLY A 32 -16.64 2.11 0.40
N ASN A 33 -15.86 2.98 1.05
CA ASN A 33 -16.28 4.31 1.47
C ASN A 33 -15.37 5.43 0.92
N LEU A 34 -15.52 6.67 1.40
CA LEU A 34 -14.73 7.79 0.90
C LEU A 34 -13.26 7.75 1.37
N ALA A 35 -12.99 7.22 2.56
CA ALA A 35 -11.62 7.04 3.05
C ALA A 35 -10.86 6.03 2.17
N SER A 36 -11.47 4.87 1.90
CA SER A 36 -10.85 3.85 1.06
C SER A 36 -10.83 4.23 -0.43
N LEU A 37 -11.79 5.05 -0.91
CA LEU A 37 -11.69 5.69 -2.23
C LEU A 37 -10.48 6.61 -2.34
N TYR A 38 -10.19 7.41 -1.31
CA TYR A 38 -9.02 8.28 -1.30
C TYR A 38 -7.72 7.47 -1.35
N THR A 39 -7.60 6.45 -0.50
CA THR A 39 -6.39 5.62 -0.41
C THR A 39 -6.18 4.82 -1.70
N GLY A 40 -7.24 4.22 -2.24
CA GLY A 40 -7.24 3.58 -3.54
C GLY A 40 -6.85 4.53 -4.68
N ALA A 41 -7.49 5.70 -4.79
CA ALA A 41 -7.15 6.69 -5.81
C ALA A 41 -5.69 7.16 -5.72
N LYS A 42 -5.18 7.37 -4.51
CA LYS A 42 -3.77 7.68 -4.24
C LYS A 42 -2.88 6.57 -4.82
N LEU A 43 -3.16 5.31 -4.54
CA LEU A 43 -2.38 4.17 -5.06
C LEU A 43 -2.47 4.01 -6.57
N TRP A 44 -3.62 4.27 -7.19
CA TRP A 44 -3.76 4.27 -8.65
C TRP A 44 -2.93 5.36 -9.34
N ILE A 45 -2.84 6.56 -8.72
CA ILE A 45 -1.92 7.61 -9.20
C ILE A 45 -0.48 7.10 -9.13
N VAL A 46 -0.08 6.50 -8.00
CA VAL A 46 1.28 5.97 -7.82
C VAL A 46 1.58 4.82 -8.80
N ALA A 47 0.63 3.92 -9.04
CA ALA A 47 0.72 2.86 -10.03
C ALA A 47 0.92 3.41 -11.44
N THR A 48 0.17 4.46 -11.80
CA THR A 48 0.32 5.16 -13.08
C THR A 48 1.72 5.75 -13.23
N LEU A 49 2.22 6.42 -12.18
CA LEU A 49 3.59 6.94 -12.16
C LEU A 49 4.63 5.81 -12.31
N ALA A 50 4.44 4.68 -11.64
CA ALA A 50 5.33 3.52 -11.75
C ALA A 50 5.37 2.97 -13.18
N LEU A 51 4.20 2.87 -13.83
CA LEU A 51 4.08 2.40 -15.21
C LEU A 51 4.77 3.37 -16.19
N LEU A 52 4.54 4.67 -16.06
CA LEU A 52 5.19 5.69 -16.88
C LEU A 52 6.72 5.65 -16.73
N ASN A 53 7.21 5.52 -15.49
CA ASN A 53 8.64 5.40 -15.24
C ASN A 53 9.23 4.13 -15.86
N GLY A 54 8.53 2.99 -15.71
CA GLY A 54 8.90 1.73 -16.38
C GLY A 54 8.98 1.87 -17.89
N ALA A 55 8.01 2.55 -18.52
CA ALA A 55 7.98 2.79 -19.96
C ALA A 55 9.16 3.67 -20.44
N ILE A 56 9.56 4.68 -19.65
CA ILE A 56 10.74 5.50 -19.97
C ILE A 56 12.01 4.65 -19.85
N ILE A 57 12.16 3.90 -18.76
CA ILE A 57 13.31 3.02 -18.51
C ILE A 57 13.46 1.96 -19.60
N MET A 58 12.36 1.38 -20.09
CA MET A 58 12.37 0.43 -21.21
C MET A 58 13.03 1.00 -22.48
N ARG A 59 12.89 2.31 -22.74
CA ARG A 59 13.52 2.97 -23.89
C ARG A 59 15.05 3.12 -23.71
N LEU A 60 15.55 2.99 -22.49
CA LEU A 60 16.98 3.08 -22.15
C LEU A 60 17.71 1.72 -22.26
N ARG A 61 17.13 0.72 -22.95
CA ARG A 61 17.71 -0.62 -23.19
C ARG A 61 18.14 -1.34 -21.90
N THR A 62 17.41 -1.14 -20.82
CA THR A 62 17.63 -1.85 -19.55
C THR A 62 17.34 -3.35 -19.65
N PRO A 63 17.94 -4.17 -18.76
CA PRO A 63 17.66 -5.60 -18.69
C PRO A 63 16.16 -5.90 -18.57
N ARG A 64 15.66 -6.90 -19.32
CA ARG A 64 14.23 -7.31 -19.32
C ARG A 64 13.65 -7.51 -17.92
N ARG A 65 14.44 -8.08 -16.99
CA ARG A 65 14.04 -8.28 -15.59
C ARG A 65 13.66 -6.99 -14.85
N ILE A 66 14.32 -5.88 -15.15
CA ILE A 66 14.04 -4.58 -14.51
C ILE A 66 12.73 -4.01 -15.07
N ASN A 67 12.51 -4.17 -16.37
CA ASN A 67 11.28 -3.73 -17.02
C ASN A 67 10.06 -4.51 -16.51
N ALA A 68 10.21 -5.83 -16.39
CA ALA A 68 9.19 -6.68 -15.78
C ALA A 68 8.91 -6.29 -14.32
N ALA A 69 9.96 -5.98 -13.54
CA ALA A 69 9.77 -5.54 -12.15
C ALA A 69 8.98 -4.22 -12.06
N TRP A 70 9.22 -3.24 -12.94
CA TRP A 70 8.42 -2.01 -12.96
C TRP A 70 6.96 -2.24 -13.34
N LEU A 71 6.71 -3.13 -14.31
CA LEU A 71 5.34 -3.50 -14.69
C LEU A 71 4.62 -4.20 -13.53
N LEU A 72 5.24 -5.22 -12.95
CA LEU A 72 4.67 -5.96 -11.80
C LEU A 72 4.47 -5.05 -10.59
N PHE A 73 5.37 -4.10 -10.37
CA PHE A 73 5.25 -3.11 -9.31
C PHE A 73 4.04 -2.19 -9.54
N ALA A 74 3.85 -1.69 -10.77
CA ALA A 74 2.68 -0.88 -11.11
C ALA A 74 1.38 -1.66 -10.95
N LEU A 75 1.33 -2.90 -11.45
CA LEU A 75 0.15 -3.77 -11.33
C LEU A 75 -0.16 -4.11 -9.87
N GLY A 76 0.87 -4.38 -9.05
CA GLY A 76 0.70 -4.65 -7.63
C GLY A 76 0.11 -3.45 -6.87
N LEU A 77 0.61 -2.24 -7.14
CA LEU A 77 0.05 -1.01 -6.54
C LEU A 77 -1.39 -0.74 -6.98
N ALA A 78 -1.70 -0.97 -8.26
CA ALA A 78 -3.06 -0.84 -8.77
C ALA A 78 -4.00 -1.87 -8.14
N TYR A 79 -3.53 -3.11 -7.94
CA TYR A 79 -4.27 -4.14 -7.23
C TYR A 79 -4.55 -3.74 -5.78
N ILE A 80 -3.53 -3.32 -5.00
CA ILE A 80 -3.73 -2.88 -3.62
C ILE A 80 -4.71 -1.71 -3.56
N GLY A 81 -4.61 -0.75 -4.48
CA GLY A 81 -5.56 0.36 -4.52
C GLY A 81 -6.99 -0.05 -4.91
N LEU A 82 -7.15 -1.07 -5.75
CA LEU A 82 -8.47 -1.63 -6.08
C LEU A 82 -9.04 -2.45 -4.92
N ASP A 83 -8.19 -3.19 -4.24
CA ASP A 83 -8.50 -4.03 -3.11
C ASP A 83 -9.03 -3.19 -1.95
N ASP A 84 -8.33 -2.14 -1.55
CA ASP A 84 -8.75 -1.16 -0.54
C ASP A 84 -10.12 -0.49 -0.88
N MET A 85 -10.39 -0.27 -2.17
CA MET A 85 -11.69 0.26 -2.60
C MET A 85 -12.84 -0.75 -2.52
N MET A 86 -12.56 -2.05 -2.54
CA MET A 86 -13.57 -3.08 -2.80
C MET A 86 -13.61 -4.23 -1.78
N GLY A 87 -12.59 -4.36 -0.93
CA GLY A 87 -12.43 -5.48 -0.01
C GLY A 87 -12.19 -6.81 -0.68
N ILE A 88 -11.29 -6.86 -1.66
CA ILE A 88 -11.11 -8.09 -2.46
C ILE A 88 -10.48 -9.18 -1.59
N HIS A 89 -9.46 -8.86 -0.79
CA HIS A 89 -8.77 -9.80 0.06
C HIS A 89 -9.70 -10.34 1.15
N GLU A 90 -10.54 -9.50 1.75
CA GLU A 90 -11.54 -9.93 2.74
C GLU A 90 -12.56 -10.88 2.13
N ARG A 91 -13.13 -10.53 0.96
CA ARG A 91 -14.12 -11.36 0.27
C ARG A 91 -13.54 -12.71 -0.15
N ILE A 92 -12.31 -12.72 -0.66
CA ILE A 92 -11.61 -13.96 -1.01
C ILE A 92 -11.34 -14.78 0.25
N GLY A 93 -10.90 -14.13 1.33
CA GLY A 93 -10.74 -14.74 2.64
C GLY A 93 -12.02 -15.45 3.09
N PHE A 94 -13.15 -14.73 3.08
CA PHE A 94 -14.46 -15.26 3.41
C PHE A 94 -14.86 -16.48 2.56
N VAL A 95 -14.71 -16.40 1.23
CA VAL A 95 -15.03 -17.51 0.31
C VAL A 95 -14.17 -18.73 0.60
N LEU A 96 -12.85 -18.56 0.73
CA LEU A 96 -11.93 -19.66 0.99
C LEU A 96 -12.13 -20.28 2.37
N ASN A 97 -12.41 -19.47 3.39
CA ASN A 97 -12.71 -19.94 4.73
C ASN A 97 -13.91 -20.89 4.73
N ASN A 98 -14.99 -20.50 4.05
CA ASN A 98 -16.20 -21.30 3.90
C ASN A 98 -15.95 -22.58 3.11
N MET A 99 -15.20 -22.52 2.01
CA MET A 99 -14.87 -23.69 1.19
C MET A 99 -14.00 -24.71 1.95
N LEU A 100 -13.09 -24.24 2.78
CA LEU A 100 -12.13 -25.07 3.51
C LEU A 100 -12.67 -25.53 4.88
N GLY A 101 -13.87 -25.11 5.27
CA GLY A 101 -14.43 -25.41 6.60
C GLY A 101 -13.64 -24.75 7.74
N THR A 102 -12.93 -23.66 7.44
CA THR A 102 -12.15 -22.85 8.41
C THR A 102 -12.88 -21.57 8.82
N GLY A 103 -14.14 -21.41 8.39
CA GLY A 103 -15.04 -20.33 8.78
C GLY A 103 -15.40 -20.37 10.27
N GLY A 104 -15.61 -19.18 10.84
CA GLY A 104 -15.83 -18.98 12.27
C GLY A 104 -15.83 -17.50 12.64
N PHE A 105 -16.70 -17.12 13.59
CA PHE A 105 -17.07 -15.75 14.00
C PHE A 105 -15.91 -14.76 14.28
N HIS A 106 -14.67 -15.24 14.45
CA HIS A 106 -13.51 -14.42 14.82
C HIS A 106 -12.34 -14.49 13.81
N GLY A 107 -12.41 -15.32 12.77
CA GLY A 107 -11.27 -15.58 11.87
C GLY A 107 -11.48 -15.15 10.41
N GLU A 108 -12.71 -14.77 10.05
CA GLU A 108 -13.10 -14.62 8.64
C GLU A 108 -12.37 -13.46 7.93
N SER A 109 -12.15 -12.34 8.62
CA SER A 109 -11.47 -11.17 8.07
C SER A 109 -9.94 -11.20 8.11
N PHE A 110 -9.28 -12.23 8.69
CA PHE A 110 -7.81 -12.21 8.86
C PHE A 110 -7.07 -13.41 8.24
N ASN A 111 -7.80 -14.41 7.74
CA ASN A 111 -7.16 -15.58 7.09
C ASN A 111 -6.59 -15.27 5.71
N TRP A 112 -7.05 -14.18 5.08
CA TRP A 112 -6.52 -13.73 3.80
C TRP A 112 -5.00 -13.53 3.85
N LEU A 113 -4.42 -13.10 4.98
CA LEU A 113 -2.98 -12.96 5.16
C LEU A 113 -2.22 -14.24 4.77
N PHE A 114 -2.76 -15.41 5.10
CA PHE A 114 -2.16 -16.69 4.74
C PHE A 114 -2.38 -17.04 3.26
N TYR A 115 -3.56 -16.75 2.72
CA TYR A 115 -3.89 -17.01 1.32
C TYR A 115 -3.09 -16.13 0.36
N PHE A 116 -2.80 -14.90 0.77
CA PHE A 116 -2.04 -13.91 -0.01
C PHE A 116 -0.54 -13.90 0.30
N ALA A 117 -0.06 -14.65 1.30
CA ALA A 117 1.36 -14.73 1.64
C ALA A 117 2.30 -14.97 0.44
N PRO A 118 1.99 -15.87 -0.53
CA PRO A 118 2.82 -16.03 -1.73
C PRO A 118 2.91 -14.76 -2.58
N ALA A 119 1.79 -14.04 -2.74
CA ALA A 119 1.73 -12.78 -3.48
C ALA A 119 2.50 -11.67 -2.74
N MET A 120 2.39 -11.60 -1.42
CA MET A 120 3.15 -10.67 -0.58
C MET A 120 4.66 -10.91 -0.68
N LEU A 121 5.10 -12.18 -0.65
CA LEU A 121 6.51 -12.53 -0.85
C LEU A 121 7.01 -12.15 -2.25
N ALA A 122 6.21 -12.39 -3.28
CA ALA A 122 6.53 -11.96 -4.64
C ALA A 122 6.63 -10.43 -4.74
N ALA A 123 5.73 -9.70 -4.08
CA ALA A 123 5.78 -8.25 -4.00
C ALA A 123 7.07 -7.77 -3.34
N LEU A 124 7.50 -8.36 -2.21
CA LEU A 124 8.76 -8.01 -1.55
C LEU A 124 9.98 -8.22 -2.46
N VAL A 125 9.99 -9.27 -3.28
CA VAL A 125 11.06 -9.49 -4.27
C VAL A 125 11.06 -8.37 -5.32
N VAL A 126 9.89 -8.00 -5.84
CA VAL A 126 9.74 -6.89 -6.79
C VAL A 126 10.21 -5.57 -6.18
N PHE A 127 9.75 -5.23 -4.96
CA PHE A 127 10.20 -4.06 -4.22
C PHE A 127 11.72 -4.07 -4.02
N GLY A 128 12.31 -5.20 -3.65
CA GLY A 128 13.76 -5.34 -3.50
C GLY A 128 14.53 -5.05 -4.79
N ILE A 129 14.04 -5.52 -5.94
CA ILE A 129 14.63 -5.23 -7.25
C ILE A 129 14.56 -3.72 -7.57
N ILE A 130 13.41 -3.09 -7.34
CA ILE A 130 13.22 -1.66 -7.58
C ILE A 130 14.10 -0.83 -6.63
N ILE A 131 14.08 -1.11 -5.33
CA ILE A 131 14.90 -0.43 -4.32
C ILE A 131 16.39 -0.55 -4.68
N LYS A 132 16.87 -1.75 -5.04
CA LYS A 132 18.27 -1.95 -5.44
C LYS A 132 18.63 -1.13 -6.69
N THR A 133 17.70 -1.03 -7.65
CA THR A 133 17.89 -0.22 -8.86
C THR A 133 17.96 1.26 -8.50
N LEU A 134 17.02 1.74 -7.68
CA LEU A 134 16.98 3.12 -7.19
C LEU A 134 18.16 3.44 -6.28
N TRP A 135 18.73 2.49 -5.57
CA TRP A 135 19.88 2.75 -4.69
C TRP A 135 21.08 3.31 -5.46
N ARG A 136 21.22 2.88 -6.73
CA ARG A 136 22.29 3.31 -7.63
C ARG A 136 21.95 4.59 -8.37
N SER A 137 20.70 4.75 -8.82
CA SER A 137 20.29 5.91 -9.61
C SER A 137 19.76 7.07 -8.75
N ASN A 138 18.97 6.82 -7.73
CA ASN A 138 18.33 7.84 -6.89
C ASN A 138 18.21 7.39 -5.43
N ARG A 139 19.30 7.52 -4.65
CA ARG A 139 19.37 7.05 -3.26
C ARG A 139 18.28 7.64 -2.36
N ARG A 140 17.85 8.88 -2.60
CA ARG A 140 16.74 9.51 -1.84
C ARG A 140 15.41 8.83 -2.14
N ALA A 141 15.12 8.51 -3.39
CA ALA A 141 13.93 7.74 -3.76
C ALA A 141 13.99 6.32 -3.20
N ALA A 142 15.17 5.68 -3.20
CA ALA A 142 15.34 4.35 -2.64
C ALA A 142 15.05 4.30 -1.13
N TRP A 143 15.52 5.28 -0.36
CA TRP A 143 15.21 5.40 1.07
C TRP A 143 13.73 5.63 1.34
N LEU A 144 13.06 6.47 0.54
CA LEU A 144 11.62 6.69 0.67
C LEU A 144 10.83 5.42 0.37
N LEU A 145 11.19 4.70 -0.71
CA LEU A 145 10.53 3.44 -1.08
C LEU A 145 10.74 2.38 0.00
N LEU A 146 11.96 2.24 0.51
CA LEU A 146 12.26 1.33 1.62
C LEU A 146 11.47 1.70 2.88
N GLY A 147 11.42 2.99 3.23
CA GLY A 147 10.64 3.48 4.36
C GLY A 147 9.16 3.16 4.22
N GLY A 148 8.58 3.38 3.03
CA GLY A 148 7.19 3.04 2.76
C GLY A 148 6.90 1.54 2.89
N VAL A 149 7.77 0.69 2.35
CA VAL A 149 7.65 -0.77 2.47
C VAL A 149 7.77 -1.22 3.93
N VAL A 150 8.73 -0.68 4.70
CA VAL A 150 8.88 -1.01 6.13
C VAL A 150 7.65 -0.58 6.92
N VAL A 151 7.08 0.58 6.63
CA VAL A 151 5.86 1.07 7.26
C VAL A 151 4.66 0.15 6.94
N TRP A 152 4.49 -0.28 5.69
CA TRP A 152 3.46 -1.27 5.32
C TRP A 152 3.64 -2.63 5.98
N ILE A 153 4.89 -3.13 6.07
CA ILE A 153 5.18 -4.35 6.85
C ILE A 153 4.79 -4.15 8.32
N GLY A 154 4.99 -2.94 8.85
CA GLY A 154 4.53 -2.56 10.19
C GLY A 154 3.02 -2.66 10.34
N SER A 155 2.25 -2.14 9.38
CA SER A 155 0.78 -2.26 9.35
C SER A 155 0.33 -3.72 9.42
N LEU A 156 0.83 -4.56 8.50
CA LEU A 156 0.54 -6.00 8.47
C LEU A 156 0.88 -6.71 9.79
N GLY A 157 1.91 -6.24 10.49
CA GLY A 157 2.27 -6.73 11.81
C GLY A 157 1.23 -6.37 12.89
N ILE A 158 0.67 -5.15 12.82
CA ILE A 158 -0.42 -4.72 13.70
C ILE A 158 -1.68 -5.53 13.39
N GLU A 159 -2.01 -5.74 12.12
CA GLU A 159 -3.17 -6.54 11.71
C GLU A 159 -3.08 -7.97 12.23
N PHE A 160 -1.93 -8.62 12.03
CA PHE A 160 -1.68 -9.98 12.52
C PHE A 160 -1.77 -10.04 14.06
N TRP A 161 -1.31 -8.99 14.75
CA TRP A 161 -1.45 -8.88 16.18
C TRP A 161 -2.91 -8.64 16.60
N GLY A 162 -3.64 -7.81 15.88
CA GLY A 162 -5.07 -7.55 16.03
C GLY A 162 -5.87 -8.85 15.99
N ARG A 163 -5.61 -9.71 15.00
CA ARG A 163 -6.15 -11.07 14.94
C ARG A 163 -5.89 -11.90 16.21
N ALA A 164 -4.63 -11.93 16.65
CA ALA A 164 -4.24 -12.69 17.85
C ALA A 164 -4.86 -12.12 19.15
N LEU A 165 -5.28 -10.85 19.10
CA LEU A 165 -5.94 -10.15 20.18
C LEU A 165 -7.45 -10.46 20.19
N ILE A 166 -8.18 -10.31 19.09
CA ILE A 166 -9.64 -10.52 19.06
C ILE A 166 -10.09 -11.94 19.42
N THR A 167 -9.17 -12.91 19.33
CA THR A 167 -9.39 -14.30 19.76
C THR A 167 -9.29 -14.50 21.28
N ARG A 168 -8.94 -13.46 22.04
CA ARG A 168 -8.88 -13.47 23.51
C ARG A 168 -10.17 -12.91 24.11
N PRO A 169 -10.68 -13.49 25.21
CA PRO A 169 -12.02 -13.17 25.73
C PRO A 169 -12.19 -11.78 26.39
N THR A 170 -11.13 -10.99 26.57
CA THR A 170 -11.15 -9.84 27.50
C THR A 170 -10.47 -8.56 26.97
N ILE A 171 -10.49 -8.33 25.66
CA ILE A 171 -9.84 -7.13 25.11
C ILE A 171 -10.78 -5.91 25.14
N PRO A 172 -10.35 -4.78 25.70
CA PRO A 172 -11.12 -3.55 25.64
C PRO A 172 -11.33 -3.11 24.18
N VAL A 173 -12.59 -2.90 23.79
CA VAL A 173 -12.97 -2.42 22.46
C VAL A 173 -12.22 -1.12 22.10
N SER A 174 -12.02 -0.22 23.06
CA SER A 174 -11.30 1.03 22.88
C SER A 174 -9.81 0.85 22.59
N PHE A 175 -9.19 -0.24 23.06
CA PHE A 175 -7.80 -0.55 22.75
C PHE A 175 -7.68 -1.09 21.31
N TYR A 176 -8.61 -1.96 20.91
CA TYR A 176 -8.65 -2.49 19.54
C TYR A 176 -8.83 -1.38 18.50
N HIS A 177 -9.74 -0.43 18.73
CA HIS A 177 -9.91 0.73 17.84
C HIS A 177 -8.63 1.58 17.70
N LYS A 178 -7.85 1.74 18.78
CA LYS A 178 -6.57 2.45 18.69
C LYS A 178 -5.57 1.69 17.82
N LEU A 179 -5.57 0.36 17.85
CA LEU A 179 -4.71 -0.44 16.99
C LEU A 179 -5.09 -0.24 15.52
N ILE A 180 -6.38 -0.30 15.18
CA ILE A 180 -6.88 -0.01 13.82
C ILE A 180 -6.42 1.37 13.34
N VAL A 181 -6.59 2.42 14.16
CA VAL A 181 -6.14 3.77 13.77
C VAL A 181 -4.63 3.83 13.49
N VAL A 182 -3.83 3.09 14.26
CA VAL A 182 -2.38 3.03 14.02
C VAL A 182 -2.09 2.24 12.74
N GLU A 183 -2.71 1.07 12.56
CA GLU A 183 -2.60 0.21 11.38
C GLU A 183 -2.89 0.99 10.10
N GLU A 184 -4.11 1.52 9.98
CA GLU A 184 -4.58 2.33 8.85
C GLU A 184 -3.74 3.59 8.63
N GLY A 185 -3.31 4.22 9.73
CA GLY A 185 -2.39 5.35 9.69
C GLY A 185 -1.03 4.99 9.09
N LEU A 186 -0.49 3.80 9.40
CA LEU A 186 0.72 3.30 8.78
C LEU A 186 0.48 2.98 7.30
N GLU A 187 -0.65 2.41 6.92
CA GLU A 187 -0.99 2.14 5.50
C GLU A 187 -0.94 3.39 4.65
N LEU A 188 -1.63 4.43 5.14
CA LEU A 188 -1.68 5.76 4.53
C LEU A 188 -0.28 6.36 4.39
N LEU A 189 0.49 6.36 5.48
CA LEU A 189 1.85 6.90 5.51
C LEU A 189 2.78 6.14 4.56
N GLY A 190 2.70 4.81 4.55
CA GLY A 190 3.48 3.95 3.67
C GLY A 190 3.20 4.25 2.20
N ALA A 191 1.92 4.35 1.83
CA ALA A 191 1.49 4.73 0.49
C ALA A 191 2.03 6.11 0.09
N THR A 192 2.01 7.08 1.01
CA THR A 192 2.56 8.41 0.78
C THR A 192 4.08 8.39 0.59
N LEU A 193 4.82 7.62 1.38
CA LEU A 193 6.27 7.46 1.21
C LEU A 193 6.63 6.84 -0.16
N ILE A 194 5.86 5.85 -0.60
CA ILE A 194 6.01 5.25 -1.92
C ILE A 194 5.69 6.27 -3.02
N ALA A 195 4.61 7.03 -2.89
CA ALA A 195 4.26 8.10 -3.84
C ALA A 195 5.41 9.09 -4.04
N LEU A 196 6.06 9.49 -2.93
CA LEU A 196 7.20 10.40 -2.98
C LEU A 196 8.42 9.80 -3.66
N ALA A 197 8.69 8.52 -3.42
CA ALA A 197 9.77 7.82 -4.08
C ALA A 197 9.59 7.85 -5.60
N LEU A 198 8.35 7.63 -6.07
CA LEU A 198 7.99 7.59 -7.48
C LEU A 198 8.08 8.96 -8.14
N VAL A 199 7.54 9.99 -7.50
CA VAL A 199 7.68 11.38 -7.98
C VAL A 199 9.14 11.77 -8.12
N ARG A 200 9.97 11.46 -7.11
CA ARG A 200 11.41 11.77 -7.18
C ARG A 200 12.14 10.98 -8.25
N THR A 201 11.74 9.73 -8.47
CA THR A 201 12.31 8.90 -9.53
C THR A 201 12.01 9.52 -10.89
N ILE A 202 10.74 9.84 -11.16
CA ILE A 202 10.31 10.46 -12.43
C ILE A 202 10.98 11.81 -12.66
N GLN A 203 11.01 12.69 -11.64
CA GLN A 203 11.66 14.00 -11.75
C GLN A 203 13.12 13.85 -12.18
N LYS A 204 13.85 12.91 -11.55
CA LYS A 204 15.24 12.64 -11.91
C LYS A 204 15.35 12.09 -13.34
N THR A 205 14.53 11.10 -13.68
CA THR A 205 14.55 10.48 -15.02
C THR A 205 14.20 11.46 -16.14
N ILE A 206 13.26 12.38 -15.92
CA ILE A 206 12.92 13.44 -16.89
C ILE A 206 14.10 14.39 -17.08
N LEU A 207 14.74 14.85 -16.00
CA LEU A 207 15.89 15.75 -16.09
C LEU A 207 17.04 15.10 -16.87
N GLU A 208 17.38 13.85 -16.55
CA GLU A 208 18.42 13.09 -17.27
C GLU A 208 18.06 12.90 -18.75
N HIS A 209 16.79 12.64 -19.08
CA HIS A 209 16.35 12.48 -20.46
C HIS A 209 16.40 13.78 -21.28
N ILE A 210 16.12 14.93 -20.65
CA ILE A 210 16.23 16.25 -21.29
C ILE A 210 17.70 16.57 -21.59
N GLU A 211 18.61 16.27 -20.66
CA GLU A 211 20.05 16.49 -20.86
C GLU A 211 20.62 15.66 -22.02
N ILE A 212 20.23 14.38 -22.12
CA ILE A 212 20.67 13.50 -23.21
C ILE A 212 20.24 14.03 -24.58
N LYS A 213 19.06 14.65 -24.71
CA LYS A 213 18.57 15.20 -25.98
C LYS A 213 19.27 16.49 -26.42
N LYS A 214 20.03 17.14 -25.54
CA LYS A 214 20.77 18.37 -25.85
C LYS A 214 22.17 18.11 -26.40
N VAL A 215 22.64 16.86 -26.34
CA VAL A 215 23.95 16.40 -26.84
C VAL A 215 23.75 15.69 -28.17
#